data_AF-A0A158P9V6-F1
#
_entry.id   AF-A0A158P9V6-F1
#
_cell.length_a   1.000
_cell.length_b   1.000
_cell.length_c   1.000
_cell.angle_alpha   90.00
_cell.angle_beta   90.00
_cell.angle_gamma   90.00
#
_symmetry.space_group_name_H-M   'P 1'
#
loop_
_entity.id
_entity.type
_entity.pdbx_description
1 polymer ?
#
loop_
_entity_poly.entity_id
_entity_poly.type
_entity_poly.pdbx_seq_one_letter_code
_entity_poly.pdbx_strand_id
1 'polypeptide(L)'
;MLKNILSRPLFTWWVTLVQVLVCIVSLLFYGLGPVGWERVEMKGEVVDVSLVIRQVSYYEPVNHWIGPRFADLIRLGAKYSPCMRQEPGLWKLIEEERRKENVTGCCVFNDRTGCYQTRQSSCPVATWHKWSKPTIPSLTRSKSDSPLLGGTRNNYSVFLATFSFPFTFCKRPSSVRPYEWPDDLTRWPICDEPRQGAFLPAHMTCQVTGRPCCIQMQGQCRIATREYCDFVKGHFHENATLCSQVNCFSDICGMLPFLWRDHPDQFYRMFLSLFLHAGIIHCAFTVFVQMWLMLDLEMLIGWKRMAILYIGSGIGGNFASAIFVPYSPEVGPSGSHLGIMAALVVDLPRRELMKHMLTVFVLFLTGLLPWIDNWAHLFGFIFGLLITIVTFPYLDFKSHEKPKFGCRSSLSRRHLAIVMALILCVFLYSILGYLYYHRVEVKCPWCQYFNCINIKYITGSDHFCDNTGQKLSQWLPI
;
A
#
# COMPACT_ATOMS: atom_id res chain seq x y z
N MET A 1 43.90 -11.25 -19.71
CA MET A 1 43.31 -10.74 -18.45
C MET A 1 41.85 -10.26 -18.62
N LEU A 2 41.51 -9.43 -19.63
CA LEU A 2 40.10 -9.01 -19.87
C LEU A 2 39.12 -10.15 -20.20
N LYS A 3 39.52 -11.17 -20.98
CA LYS A 3 38.65 -12.34 -21.26
C LYS A 3 38.25 -13.12 -20.00
N ASN A 4 39.13 -13.20 -18.99
CA ASN A 4 38.83 -13.91 -17.74
C ASN A 4 37.88 -13.14 -16.80
N ILE A 5 37.73 -11.82 -16.97
CA ILE A 5 36.77 -11.01 -16.19
C ILE A 5 35.37 -11.09 -16.81
N LEU A 6 35.30 -11.16 -18.15
CA LEU A 6 34.04 -11.35 -18.90
C LEU A 6 33.37 -12.71 -18.67
N SER A 7 34.13 -13.72 -18.22
CA SER A 7 33.62 -15.08 -17.94
C SER A 7 33.15 -15.29 -16.49
N ARG A 8 33.17 -14.25 -15.64
CA ARG A 8 32.68 -14.36 -14.26
C ARG A 8 31.21 -13.93 -14.18
N PRO A 9 30.37 -14.64 -13.41
CA PRO A 9 28.96 -14.29 -13.24
C PRO A 9 28.81 -13.10 -12.26
N LEU A 10 29.26 -11.93 -12.69
CA LEU A 10 29.33 -10.70 -11.89
C LEU A 10 27.95 -10.23 -11.42
N PHE A 11 26.95 -10.25 -12.30
CA PHE A 11 25.61 -9.81 -11.98
C PHE A 11 24.95 -10.74 -10.97
N THR A 12 25.04 -12.07 -11.17
CA THR A 12 24.49 -13.08 -10.25
C THR A 12 25.07 -12.92 -8.85
N TRP A 13 26.39 -12.81 -8.71
CA TRP A 13 27.00 -12.59 -7.39
C TRP A 13 26.59 -11.26 -6.77
N TRP A 14 26.52 -10.19 -7.58
CA TRP A 14 26.09 -8.88 -7.10
C TRP A 14 24.63 -8.90 -6.61
N VAL A 15 23.69 -9.44 -7.38
CA VAL A 15 22.28 -9.46 -6.99
C VAL A 15 22.06 -10.36 -5.77
N THR A 16 22.72 -11.52 -5.72
CA THR A 16 22.68 -12.41 -4.56
C THR A 16 23.19 -11.70 -3.31
N LEU A 17 24.32 -10.99 -3.40
CA LEU A 17 24.88 -10.25 -2.27
C LEU A 17 23.91 -9.16 -1.78
N VAL A 18 23.36 -8.38 -2.71
CA VAL A 18 22.40 -7.31 -2.35
C VAL A 18 21.17 -7.90 -1.66
N GLN A 19 20.60 -8.97 -2.19
CA GLN A 19 19.42 -9.62 -1.61
C GLN A 19 19.67 -10.16 -0.20
N VAL A 20 20.81 -10.83 0.01
CA VAL A 20 21.21 -11.34 1.32
C VAL A 20 21.42 -10.20 2.31
N LEU A 21 22.11 -9.13 1.90
CA LEU A 21 22.31 -7.94 2.74
C LEU A 21 20.99 -7.27 3.09
N VAL A 22 20.09 -7.07 2.13
CA VAL A 22 18.76 -6.49 2.35
C VAL A 22 17.94 -7.36 3.31
N CYS A 23 18.01 -8.69 3.19
CA CYS A 23 17.34 -9.60 4.10
C CYS A 23 17.91 -9.53 5.53
N ILE A 24 19.23 -9.44 5.70
CA ILE A 24 19.86 -9.28 7.02
C ILE A 24 19.46 -7.94 7.64
N VAL A 25 19.54 -6.85 6.87
CA VAL A 25 19.20 -5.49 7.33
C VAL A 25 17.72 -5.41 7.71
N SER A 26 16.81 -5.97 6.91
CA SER A 26 15.37 -5.93 7.23
C SER A 26 15.07 -6.63 8.55
N LEU A 27 15.72 -7.77 8.82
CA LEU A 27 15.58 -8.51 10.08
C LEU A 27 16.18 -7.77 11.27
N LEU A 28 17.33 -7.10 11.10
CA LEU A 28 17.98 -6.34 12.16
C LEU A 28 17.14 -5.14 12.63
N PHE A 29 16.48 -4.44 11.71
CA PHE A 29 15.71 -3.24 12.05
C PHE A 29 14.25 -3.51 12.43
N TYR A 30 13.60 -4.47 11.78
CA TYR A 30 12.16 -4.72 11.95
C TYR A 30 11.85 -5.98 12.77
N GLY A 31 12.85 -6.83 13.02
CA GLY A 31 12.69 -8.05 13.79
C GLY A 31 11.86 -9.13 13.08
N LEU A 32 11.38 -10.09 13.87
CA LEU A 32 10.57 -11.21 13.39
C LEU A 32 9.09 -10.98 13.73
N GLY A 33 8.23 -11.16 12.73
CA GLY A 33 6.79 -11.29 12.91
C GLY A 33 6.40 -12.65 13.50
N PRO A 34 5.12 -12.84 13.85
CA PRO A 34 4.64 -14.13 14.35
C PRO A 34 4.79 -15.21 13.28
N VAL A 35 5.38 -16.34 13.64
CA VAL A 35 5.60 -17.49 12.76
C VAL A 35 4.55 -18.56 13.07
N GLY A 36 3.88 -19.08 12.04
CA GLY A 36 2.83 -20.09 12.18
C GLY A 36 2.09 -20.33 10.88
N TRP A 37 1.03 -21.11 10.96
CA TRP A 37 0.14 -21.45 9.85
C TRP A 37 -1.24 -20.77 9.96
N GLU A 38 -1.63 -20.40 11.17
CA GLU A 38 -2.87 -19.70 11.48
C GLU A 38 -2.56 -18.29 11.99
N ARG A 39 -3.52 -17.38 11.83
CA ARG A 39 -3.42 -16.01 12.37
C ARG A 39 -3.27 -16.04 13.89
N VAL A 40 -2.47 -15.13 14.41
CA VAL A 40 -2.33 -14.98 15.86
C VAL A 40 -3.32 -13.92 16.33
N GLU A 41 -4.24 -14.33 17.19
CA GLU A 41 -5.12 -13.40 17.90
C GLU A 41 -4.36 -12.80 19.09
N MET A 42 -4.18 -11.48 19.07
CA MET A 42 -3.60 -10.72 20.16
C MET A 42 -4.74 -10.18 21.01
N LYS A 43 -4.81 -10.53 22.30
CA LYS A 43 -5.80 -10.03 23.26
C LYS A 43 -5.15 -9.09 24.26
N GLY A 44 -5.84 -8.02 24.61
CA GLY A 44 -5.39 -7.08 25.62
C GLY A 44 -6.55 -6.28 26.19
N GLU A 45 -6.36 -5.81 27.42
CA GLU A 45 -7.24 -4.81 28.03
C GLU A 45 -6.64 -3.44 27.76
N VAL A 46 -7.42 -2.57 27.11
CA VAL A 46 -6.99 -1.21 26.81
C VAL A 46 -8.10 -0.23 27.18
N VAL A 47 -7.72 0.98 27.55
CA VAL A 47 -8.68 2.06 27.78
C VAL A 47 -9.18 2.54 26.42
N ASP A 48 -10.48 2.40 26.17
CA ASP A 48 -11.15 2.92 24.97
C ASP A 48 -11.34 4.44 25.05
N VAL A 49 -11.71 5.09 23.95
CA VAL A 49 -12.00 6.54 23.92
C VAL A 49 -13.11 6.96 24.87
N SER A 50 -13.99 6.01 25.22
CA SER A 50 -15.03 6.15 26.22
C SER A 50 -14.51 6.17 27.68
N LEU A 51 -13.19 6.09 27.90
CA LEU A 51 -12.52 5.96 29.20
C LEU A 51 -12.89 4.68 29.98
N VAL A 52 -13.53 3.73 29.30
CA VAL A 52 -13.86 2.41 29.83
C VAL A 52 -12.79 1.43 29.35
N ILE A 53 -12.29 0.60 30.27
CA ILE A 53 -11.41 -0.52 29.93
C ILE A 53 -12.23 -1.54 29.15
N ARG A 54 -11.76 -1.87 27.95
CA ARG A 54 -12.37 -2.90 27.10
C ARG A 54 -11.33 -3.95 26.76
N GLN A 55 -11.76 -5.20 26.75
CA GLN A 55 -11.01 -6.26 26.10
C GLN A 55 -11.13 -6.09 24.60
N VAL A 56 -9.98 -5.87 23.97
CA VAL A 56 -9.85 -5.76 22.52
C VAL A 56 -9.01 -6.92 22.03
N SER A 57 -9.37 -7.43 20.86
CA SER A 57 -8.52 -8.36 20.15
C SER A 57 -8.33 -7.92 18.70
N TYR A 58 -7.15 -8.20 18.17
CA TYR A 58 -6.86 -8.01 16.76
C TYR A 58 -6.06 -9.21 16.24
N TYR A 59 -6.23 -9.46 14.94
CA TYR A 59 -5.56 -10.57 14.26
C TYR A 59 -4.34 -10.05 13.50
N GLU A 60 -3.18 -10.63 13.78
CA GLU A 60 -1.95 -10.37 13.03
C GLU A 60 -1.68 -11.53 12.06
N PRO A 61 -1.42 -11.25 10.76
CA PRO A 61 -1.06 -12.28 9.80
C PRO A 61 0.34 -12.85 10.11
N VAL A 62 0.46 -14.18 10.01
CA VAL A 62 1.72 -14.90 10.27
C VAL A 62 2.64 -14.93 9.07
N ASN A 63 3.94 -14.75 9.33
CA ASN A 63 4.98 -14.88 8.33
C ASN A 63 5.64 -16.27 8.41
N HIS A 64 5.18 -17.19 7.57
CA HIS A 64 5.71 -18.55 7.49
C HIS A 64 7.15 -18.64 6.94
N TRP A 65 7.68 -17.55 6.37
CA TRP A 65 9.05 -17.51 5.85
C TRP A 65 10.12 -17.15 6.89
N ILE A 66 9.73 -16.98 8.16
CA ILE A 66 10.58 -16.49 9.27
C ILE A 66 11.17 -15.12 8.89
N GLY A 67 10.34 -14.08 8.98
CA GLY A 67 10.73 -12.72 8.60
C GLY A 67 9.91 -11.63 9.27
N PRO A 68 10.06 -10.37 8.83
CA PRO A 68 9.34 -9.22 9.41
C PRO A 68 7.82 -9.34 9.27
N ARG A 69 7.08 -8.46 9.95
CA ARG A 69 5.62 -8.40 9.80
C ARG A 69 5.23 -7.97 8.38
N PHE A 70 3.99 -8.27 8.01
CA PHE A 70 3.42 -7.83 6.73
C PHE A 70 3.53 -6.32 6.54
N ALA A 71 3.24 -5.56 7.60
CA ALA A 71 3.37 -4.11 7.60
C ALA A 71 4.76 -3.61 7.28
N ASP A 72 5.75 -4.26 7.86
CA ASP A 72 7.14 -3.85 7.75
C ASP A 72 7.68 -4.14 6.35
N LEU A 73 7.24 -5.24 5.71
CA LEU A 73 7.61 -5.54 4.32
C LEU A 73 7.01 -4.53 3.34
N ILE A 74 5.78 -4.07 3.55
CA ILE A 74 5.22 -2.96 2.75
C ILE A 74 6.03 -1.69 3.01
N ARG A 75 6.35 -1.36 4.26
CA ARG A 75 7.19 -0.19 4.59
C ARG A 75 8.56 -0.23 3.93
N LEU A 76 9.14 -1.42 3.75
CA LEU A 76 10.46 -1.64 3.14
C LEU A 76 10.46 -1.53 1.61
N GLY A 77 9.31 -1.46 0.97
CA GLY A 77 9.21 -1.32 -0.49
C GLY A 77 8.65 -2.53 -1.23
N ALA A 78 7.95 -3.45 -0.55
CA ALA A 78 7.22 -4.53 -1.22
C ALA A 78 6.28 -3.97 -2.31
N LYS A 79 6.09 -4.75 -3.37
CA LYS A 79 5.14 -4.40 -4.44
C LYS A 79 3.75 -4.44 -3.84
N TYR A 80 3.12 -3.28 -3.73
CA TYR A 80 1.75 -3.12 -3.22
C TYR A 80 1.07 -1.98 -3.96
N SER A 81 0.03 -2.30 -4.75
CA SER A 81 -0.54 -1.34 -5.70
C SER A 81 -1.12 -0.07 -5.05
N PRO A 82 -1.80 -0.13 -3.88
CA PRO A 82 -2.28 1.07 -3.20
C PRO A 82 -1.21 2.12 -2.87
N CYS A 83 0.07 1.73 -2.75
CA CYS A 83 1.18 2.67 -2.55
C CYS A 83 1.73 3.26 -3.87
N MET A 84 1.45 2.62 -5.00
CA MET A 84 1.99 3.00 -6.31
C MET A 84 0.98 3.75 -7.18
N ARG A 85 -0.33 3.50 -6.99
CA ARG A 85 -1.43 4.17 -7.68
C ARG A 85 -2.72 4.20 -6.86
N GLN A 86 -3.62 5.09 -7.25
CA GLN A 86 -4.94 5.20 -6.63
C GLN A 86 -5.87 4.07 -7.12
N GLU A 87 -6.22 3.15 -6.22
CA GLU A 87 -7.18 2.06 -6.49
C GLU A 87 -8.63 2.54 -6.29
N PRO A 88 -9.50 2.59 -7.33
CA PRO A 88 -10.80 3.26 -7.21
C PRO A 88 -11.73 2.62 -6.17
N GLY A 89 -11.72 1.28 -6.04
CA GLY A 89 -12.47 0.57 -5.00
C GLY A 89 -12.10 0.99 -3.57
N LEU A 90 -10.81 1.17 -3.30
CA LEU A 90 -10.30 1.62 -2.00
C LEU A 90 -10.63 3.09 -1.74
N TRP A 91 -10.42 3.97 -2.74
CA TRP A 91 -10.75 5.40 -2.61
C TRP A 91 -12.24 5.65 -2.44
N LYS A 92 -13.10 4.80 -3.01
CA LYS A 92 -14.55 4.85 -2.74
C LYS A 92 -14.87 4.59 -1.27
N LEU A 93 -14.16 3.66 -0.62
CA LEU A 93 -14.33 3.37 0.82
C LEU A 93 -13.81 4.53 1.68
N ILE A 94 -12.66 5.09 1.35
CA ILE A 94 -12.11 6.28 2.04
C ILE A 94 -13.09 7.45 1.95
N GLU A 95 -13.68 7.68 0.77
CA GLU A 95 -14.67 8.75 0.58
C GLU A 95 -15.96 8.47 1.37
N GLU A 96 -16.38 7.21 1.47
CA GLU A 96 -17.51 6.83 2.33
C GLU A 96 -17.20 7.08 3.82
N GLU A 97 -15.98 6.78 4.29
CA GLU A 97 -15.53 7.10 5.64
C GLU A 97 -15.45 8.61 5.89
N ARG A 98 -14.97 9.40 4.93
CA ARG A 98 -14.97 10.87 5.00
C ARG A 98 -16.40 11.43 5.12
N ARG A 99 -17.35 10.91 4.34
CA ARG A 99 -18.77 11.30 4.47
C ARG A 99 -19.34 10.97 5.84
N LYS A 100 -18.97 9.81 6.38
CA LYS A 100 -19.32 9.36 7.73
C LYS A 100 -18.67 10.22 8.82
N GLU A 101 -17.48 10.76 8.59
CA GLU A 101 -16.80 11.70 9.47
C GLU A 101 -17.41 13.11 9.41
N ASN A 102 -17.85 13.58 8.25
CA ASN A 102 -18.46 14.91 8.11
C ASN A 102 -19.70 15.14 9.01
N VAL A 103 -20.39 14.05 9.38
CA VAL A 103 -21.56 14.09 10.28
C VAL A 103 -21.22 13.88 11.75
N THR A 104 -19.93 13.72 12.09
CA THR A 104 -19.48 13.55 13.49
C THR A 104 -19.48 14.88 14.25
N GLY A 105 -19.40 14.78 15.57
CA GLY A 105 -19.32 15.91 16.49
C GLY A 105 -18.42 15.59 17.68
N CYS A 106 -18.24 16.57 18.55
CA CYS A 106 -17.43 16.43 19.76
C CYS A 106 -18.27 15.84 20.88
N CYS A 107 -17.90 14.66 21.38
CA CYS A 107 -18.49 14.03 22.55
C CYS A 107 -17.69 14.46 23.78
N VAL A 108 -18.35 15.16 24.72
CA VAL A 108 -17.72 15.73 25.92
C VAL A 108 -18.25 15.04 27.16
N PHE A 109 -17.35 14.47 27.96
CA PHE A 109 -17.74 13.86 29.23
C PHE A 109 -18.25 14.93 30.21
N ASN A 110 -19.30 14.59 30.98
CA ASN A 110 -19.95 15.52 31.90
C ASN A 110 -19.03 15.96 33.05
N ASP A 111 -18.08 15.12 33.42
CA ASP A 111 -17.05 15.37 34.44
C ASP A 111 -15.83 16.15 33.89
N ARG A 112 -15.85 16.54 32.61
CA ARG A 112 -14.77 17.24 31.89
C ARG A 112 -13.43 16.48 31.87
N THR A 113 -13.44 15.17 32.09
CA THR A 113 -12.24 14.32 31.98
C THR A 113 -11.64 14.32 30.59
N GLY A 114 -12.46 14.55 29.55
CA GLY A 114 -11.99 14.71 28.19
C GLY A 114 -13.08 14.84 27.15
N CYS A 115 -12.66 14.76 25.89
CA CYS A 115 -13.55 14.72 24.75
C CYS A 115 -12.90 14.03 23.55
N TYR A 116 -13.74 13.55 22.64
CA TYR A 116 -13.31 12.89 21.42
C TYR A 116 -14.33 13.07 20.29
N GLN A 117 -13.85 12.97 19.05
CA GLN A 117 -14.69 13.07 17.86
C GLN A 117 -15.44 11.75 17.62
N THR A 118 -16.76 11.79 17.50
CA THR A 118 -17.59 10.60 17.24
C THR A 118 -18.98 10.95 16.70
N ARG A 119 -19.74 9.94 16.29
CA ARG A 119 -21.16 10.10 15.91
C ARG A 119 -22.04 10.17 17.15
N GLN A 120 -23.21 10.79 17.01
CA GLN A 120 -24.20 10.91 18.09
C GLN A 120 -24.60 9.54 18.68
N SER A 121 -24.79 8.51 17.84
CA SER A 121 -25.12 7.15 18.28
C SER A 121 -24.04 6.48 19.13
N SER A 122 -22.79 6.95 19.02
CA SER A 122 -21.61 6.37 19.66
C SER A 122 -21.11 7.24 20.82
N CYS A 123 -21.98 8.11 21.36
CA CYS A 123 -21.74 8.96 22.53
C CYS A 123 -22.87 8.78 23.58
N PRO A 124 -22.98 7.61 24.25
CA PRO A 124 -24.13 7.31 25.12
C PRO A 124 -24.09 7.96 26.51
N VAL A 125 -22.90 8.22 27.08
CA VAL A 125 -22.73 8.67 28.49
C VAL A 125 -22.34 10.15 28.60
N ALA A 126 -22.26 10.86 27.47
CA ALA A 126 -21.65 12.17 27.35
C ALA A 126 -22.50 13.12 26.50
N THR A 127 -22.23 14.42 26.59
CA THR A 127 -22.96 15.43 25.81
C THR A 127 -22.35 15.54 24.42
N TRP A 128 -23.15 15.27 23.38
CA TRP A 128 -22.70 15.36 21.99
C TRP A 128 -22.97 16.75 21.42
N HIS A 129 -21.91 17.41 20.96
CA HIS A 129 -21.95 18.72 20.33
C HIS A 129 -21.63 18.59 18.83
N LYS A 130 -22.65 18.82 17.99
CA LYS A 130 -22.41 18.99 16.55
C LYS A 130 -21.82 20.36 16.30
N TRP A 131 -20.87 20.42 15.37
CA TRP A 131 -20.50 21.70 14.79
C TRP A 131 -21.66 22.27 13.96
N SER A 132 -21.95 23.54 14.17
CA SER A 132 -22.87 24.33 13.35
C SER A 132 -22.31 25.75 13.21
N LYS A 133 -22.47 26.35 12.03
CA LYS A 133 -22.19 27.77 11.86
C LYS A 133 -23.09 28.59 12.79
N PRO A 134 -22.55 29.55 13.55
CA PRO A 134 -23.38 30.43 14.34
C PRO A 134 -24.27 31.26 13.40
N THR A 135 -25.58 31.14 13.54
CA THR A 135 -26.54 31.99 12.83
C THR A 135 -26.39 33.41 13.39
N ILE A 136 -25.96 34.36 12.56
CA ILE A 136 -26.02 35.78 12.93
C ILE A 136 -27.51 36.10 13.14
N PRO A 137 -27.94 36.61 14.31
CA PRO A 137 -29.30 37.08 14.46
C PRO A 137 -29.51 38.20 13.44
N SER A 138 -30.45 38.01 12.52
CA SER A 138 -30.90 39.11 11.66
C SER A 138 -31.44 40.18 12.59
N LEU A 139 -30.79 41.35 12.63
CA LEU A 139 -31.39 42.54 13.23
C LEU A 139 -32.62 42.90 12.39
N THR A 140 -33.77 42.31 12.71
CA THR A 140 -35.06 42.83 12.28
C THR A 140 -35.26 44.16 13.00
N ARG A 141 -34.95 45.22 12.25
CA ARG A 141 -35.17 46.61 12.63
C ARG A 141 -36.67 46.83 12.76
N SER A 142 -37.22 46.59 13.94
CA SER A 142 -38.59 46.97 14.27
C SER A 142 -38.67 48.50 14.25
N LYS A 143 -39.38 49.03 13.25
CA LYS A 143 -39.86 50.42 13.23
C LYS A 143 -41.09 50.48 14.13
N SER A 144 -41.02 51.24 15.21
CA SER A 144 -42.20 51.95 15.76
C SER A 144 -41.75 53.09 16.69
N ASP A 145 -42.12 54.29 16.24
CA ASP A 145 -42.54 55.49 16.95
C ASP A 145 -41.61 56.31 17.88
N SER A 146 -41.47 57.58 17.47
CA SER A 146 -40.88 58.76 18.13
C SER A 146 -41.85 59.40 19.16
N PRO A 147 -41.53 60.54 19.81
CA PRO A 147 -40.30 61.03 20.47
C PRO A 147 -40.55 61.57 21.91
N LEU A 148 -39.48 62.07 22.55
CA LEU A 148 -39.41 63.11 23.61
C LEU A 148 -39.16 62.70 25.09
N LEU A 149 -37.97 63.13 25.51
CA LEU A 149 -37.54 63.71 26.79
C LEU A 149 -37.63 62.93 28.11
N GLY A 150 -36.45 62.75 28.70
CA GLY A 150 -36.21 63.03 30.12
C GLY A 150 -35.52 61.90 30.88
N GLY A 151 -34.26 62.11 31.29
CA GLY A 151 -33.67 61.32 32.38
C GLY A 151 -32.31 60.68 32.07
N THR A 152 -31.26 61.46 32.30
CA THR A 152 -30.00 61.07 32.94
C THR A 152 -29.52 59.61 32.86
N ARG A 153 -28.40 59.46 32.14
CA ARG A 153 -27.23 58.61 32.48
C ARG A 153 -27.54 57.28 33.17
N ASN A 154 -27.42 56.20 32.41
CA ASN A 154 -26.66 55.04 32.86
C ASN A 154 -26.07 54.30 31.64
N ASN A 155 -24.75 54.12 31.68
CA ASN A 155 -23.92 53.50 30.65
C ASN A 155 -24.19 51.99 30.51
N TYR A 156 -25.32 51.61 29.91
CA TYR A 156 -25.63 50.20 29.62
C TYR A 156 -25.77 49.89 28.11
N SER A 157 -25.38 50.80 27.23
CA SER A 157 -25.48 50.61 25.77
C SER A 157 -24.14 50.34 25.07
N VAL A 158 -23.02 50.29 25.80
CA VAL A 158 -21.68 49.98 25.22
C VAL A 158 -21.22 48.55 25.52
N PHE A 159 -21.91 47.82 26.40
CA PHE A 159 -21.55 46.43 26.75
C PHE A 159 -22.06 45.37 25.77
N LEU A 160 -22.90 45.74 24.80
CA LEU A 160 -23.49 44.81 23.83
C LEU A 160 -22.86 44.87 22.43
N ALA A 161 -21.83 45.71 22.23
CA ALA A 161 -21.10 45.80 20.95
C ALA A 161 -19.80 44.97 20.91
N THR A 162 -19.36 44.38 22.03
CA THR A 162 -18.13 43.56 22.14
C THR A 162 -18.37 42.05 22.12
N PHE A 163 -19.63 41.59 22.07
CA PHE A 163 -19.97 40.16 21.96
C PHE A 163 -20.27 39.69 20.53
N SER A 164 -19.91 40.48 19.51
CA SER A 164 -19.87 40.01 18.11
C SER A 164 -18.54 39.29 17.82
N PHE A 165 -18.25 38.21 18.54
CA PHE A 165 -17.23 37.25 18.09
C PHE A 165 -17.96 35.98 17.66
N PRO A 166 -18.06 35.68 16.34
CA PRO A 166 -18.39 34.31 15.96
C PRO A 166 -17.29 33.44 16.56
N PHE A 167 -17.67 32.48 17.39
CA PHE A 167 -16.76 31.58 18.10
C PHE A 167 -15.63 31.11 17.17
N THR A 168 -14.43 31.63 17.40
CA THR A 168 -13.26 31.43 16.54
C THR A 168 -12.52 30.19 17.02
N PHE A 169 -12.39 29.18 16.17
CA PHE A 169 -11.89 27.84 16.54
C PHE A 169 -10.37 27.76 16.65
N CYS A 170 -9.65 28.34 15.69
CA CYS A 170 -8.20 28.25 15.63
C CYS A 170 -7.54 29.58 15.28
N LYS A 171 -6.39 29.86 15.89
CA LYS A 171 -5.57 31.05 15.58
C LYS A 171 -4.66 30.80 14.37
N ARG A 172 -4.08 29.60 14.28
CA ARG A 172 -3.21 29.17 13.18
C ARG A 172 -3.54 27.74 12.75
N PRO A 173 -4.01 27.53 11.52
CA PRO A 173 -4.50 28.55 10.58
C PRO A 173 -5.76 29.25 11.11
N SER A 174 -5.94 30.53 10.77
CA SER A 174 -7.14 31.29 11.19
C SER A 174 -8.40 30.57 10.71
N SER A 175 -9.41 30.44 11.57
CA SER A 175 -10.74 29.94 11.21
C SER A 175 -11.75 31.07 10.98
N VAL A 176 -11.26 32.30 10.74
CA VAL A 176 -12.05 33.53 10.68
C VAL A 176 -11.78 34.24 9.36
N ARG A 177 -12.80 34.95 8.84
CA ARG A 177 -12.69 35.76 7.63
C ARG A 177 -11.43 36.64 7.64
N PRO A 178 -10.70 36.71 6.51
CA PRO A 178 -11.02 36.16 5.19
C PRO A 178 -10.69 34.65 5.02
N TYR A 179 -10.07 34.00 6.00
CA TYR A 179 -9.62 32.60 5.94
C TYR A 179 -10.57 31.65 6.70
N GLU A 180 -11.88 31.82 6.52
CA GLU A 180 -12.87 30.95 7.18
C GLU A 180 -12.78 29.50 6.66
N TRP A 181 -12.86 28.53 7.56
CA TRP A 181 -12.85 27.12 7.18
C TRP A 181 -14.19 26.72 6.53
N PRO A 182 -14.19 25.75 5.60
CA PRO A 182 -15.42 25.31 4.93
C PRO A 182 -16.37 24.59 5.90
N ASP A 183 -17.65 24.49 5.50
CA ASP A 183 -18.67 23.72 6.25
C ASP A 183 -18.37 22.22 6.32
N ASP A 184 -17.61 21.73 5.34
CA ASP A 184 -17.16 20.36 5.27
C ASP A 184 -16.03 20.13 6.28
N LEU A 185 -16.36 19.44 7.37
CA LEU A 185 -15.44 19.11 8.46
C LEU A 185 -14.20 18.37 7.95
N THR A 186 -14.36 17.56 6.89
CA THR A 186 -13.28 16.74 6.36
C THR A 186 -12.15 17.57 5.74
N ARG A 187 -12.43 18.83 5.37
CA ARG A 187 -11.46 19.75 4.77
C ARG A 187 -10.76 20.64 5.78
N TRP A 188 -11.04 20.46 7.07
CA TRP A 188 -10.45 21.30 8.10
C TRP A 188 -8.96 21.00 8.27
N PRO A 189 -8.11 22.04 8.28
CA PRO A 189 -6.69 21.86 8.55
C PRO A 189 -6.46 21.49 10.04
N ILE A 190 -5.24 21.04 10.34
CA ILE A 190 -4.79 20.84 11.71
C ILE A 190 -4.70 22.22 12.40
N CYS A 191 -5.19 22.30 13.64
CA CYS A 191 -5.09 23.51 14.45
C CYS A 191 -3.82 23.46 15.30
N ASP A 192 -2.81 24.25 14.92
CA ASP A 192 -1.53 24.30 15.64
C ASP A 192 -1.63 25.17 16.91
N GLU A 193 -2.35 26.28 16.81
CA GLU A 193 -2.58 27.21 17.92
C GLU A 193 -4.08 27.36 18.21
N PRO A 194 -4.64 26.60 19.16
CA PRO A 194 -6.00 26.83 19.62
C PRO A 194 -6.09 28.18 20.33
N ARG A 195 -7.17 28.93 20.11
CA ARG A 195 -7.42 30.15 20.89
C ARG A 195 -7.79 29.78 22.32
N GLN A 196 -7.26 30.52 23.29
CA GLN A 196 -7.58 30.39 24.70
C GLN A 196 -8.46 31.57 25.14
N GLY A 197 -9.51 31.31 25.93
CA GLY A 197 -10.41 32.35 26.43
C GLY A 197 -11.46 31.82 27.39
N ALA A 198 -11.85 32.65 28.37
CA ALA A 198 -12.77 32.27 29.46
C ALA A 198 -14.22 31.99 29.02
N PHE A 199 -14.60 32.36 27.79
CA PHE A 199 -15.95 32.24 27.25
C PHE A 199 -16.08 31.18 26.13
N LEU A 200 -15.09 30.30 25.99
CA LEU A 200 -15.15 29.24 24.98
C LEU A 200 -16.13 28.14 25.40
N PRO A 201 -16.89 27.55 24.45
CA PRO A 201 -17.73 26.39 24.71
C PRO A 201 -16.97 25.22 25.36
N ALA A 202 -17.65 24.43 26.18
CA ALA A 202 -17.04 23.29 26.89
C ALA A 202 -16.34 22.29 25.94
N HIS A 203 -16.91 22.06 24.75
CA HIS A 203 -16.34 21.18 23.73
C HIS A 203 -15.05 21.71 23.06
N MET A 204 -14.66 22.95 23.33
CA MET A 204 -13.41 23.56 22.86
C MET A 204 -12.35 23.71 23.96
N THR A 205 -12.74 23.50 25.22
CA THR A 205 -11.87 23.61 26.40
C THR A 205 -11.57 22.26 27.04
N CYS A 206 -12.17 21.18 26.52
CA CYS A 206 -11.94 19.82 26.95
C CYS A 206 -10.58 19.29 26.46
N GLN A 207 -9.96 18.43 27.26
CA GLN A 207 -8.77 17.70 26.85
C GLN A 207 -9.14 16.63 25.83
N VAL A 208 -8.53 16.67 24.65
CA VAL A 208 -8.78 15.67 23.60
C VAL A 208 -8.12 14.35 23.99
N THR A 209 -8.94 13.34 24.31
CA THR A 209 -8.49 12.00 24.73
C THR A 209 -8.38 11.03 23.56
N GLY A 210 -9.23 11.17 22.55
CA GLY A 210 -9.24 10.35 21.34
C GLY A 210 -8.63 11.09 20.15
N ARG A 211 -7.66 10.47 19.47
CA ARG A 211 -6.99 11.03 18.28
C ARG A 211 -6.91 10.01 17.15
N PRO A 212 -6.66 10.45 15.90
CA PRO A 212 -6.51 9.54 14.77
C PRO A 212 -5.38 8.53 14.98
N CYS A 213 -5.73 7.26 14.84
CA CYS A 213 -4.81 6.12 14.82
C CYS A 213 -4.95 5.41 13.48
N CYS A 214 -3.84 5.34 12.74
CA CYS A 214 -3.76 4.63 11.47
C CYS A 214 -3.40 3.17 11.73
N ILE A 215 -4.29 2.26 11.36
CA ILE A 215 -4.19 0.83 11.71
C ILE A 215 -4.16 -0.05 10.45
N GLN A 216 -3.54 -1.22 10.61
CA GLN A 216 -3.50 -2.30 9.62
C GLN A 216 -2.88 -1.88 8.27
N MET A 217 -3.05 -2.71 7.23
CA MET A 217 -2.44 -2.54 5.90
C MET A 217 -3.31 -1.79 4.90
N GLN A 218 -4.57 -1.58 5.28
CA GLN A 218 -5.62 -1.02 4.44
C GLN A 218 -5.76 0.50 4.62
N GLY A 219 -4.94 1.13 5.46
CA GLY A 219 -5.00 2.57 5.70
C GLY A 219 -6.23 3.02 6.47
N GLN A 220 -6.80 2.13 7.30
CA GLN A 220 -7.97 2.46 8.11
C GLN A 220 -7.58 3.46 9.19
N CYS A 221 -8.40 4.51 9.34
CA CYS A 221 -8.26 5.46 10.43
C CYS A 221 -9.37 5.27 11.47
N ARG A 222 -8.99 5.26 12.75
CA ARG A 222 -9.93 5.24 13.87
C ARG A 222 -9.51 6.29 14.91
N ILE A 223 -10.48 7.01 15.45
CA ILE A 223 -10.26 7.82 16.65
C ILE A 223 -10.10 6.88 17.84
N ALA A 224 -8.92 6.86 18.43
CA ALA A 224 -8.52 5.93 19.48
C ALA A 224 -7.69 6.64 20.56
N THR A 225 -7.53 5.99 21.71
CA THR A 225 -6.55 6.39 22.71
C THR A 225 -5.14 5.97 22.26
N ARG A 226 -4.11 6.56 22.86
CA ARG A 226 -2.71 6.14 22.60
C ARG A 226 -2.51 4.67 22.94
N GLU A 227 -3.00 4.24 24.11
CA GLU A 227 -2.87 2.86 24.57
C GLU A 227 -3.49 1.85 23.59
N TYR A 228 -4.71 2.12 23.09
CA TYR A 228 -5.30 1.31 22.04
C TYR A 228 -4.43 1.29 20.78
N CYS A 229 -3.93 2.45 20.34
CA CYS A 229 -3.15 2.55 19.12
C CYS A 229 -1.82 1.79 19.21
N ASP A 230 -1.13 1.88 20.35
CA ASP A 230 0.11 1.18 20.62
C ASP A 230 -0.13 -0.34 20.70
N PHE A 231 -1.24 -0.77 21.32
CA PHE A 231 -1.63 -2.18 21.40
C PHE A 231 -1.82 -2.81 20.01
N VAL A 232 -2.54 -2.13 19.11
CA VAL A 232 -2.73 -2.60 17.73
C VAL A 232 -1.54 -2.29 16.81
N LYS A 233 -0.43 -1.77 17.37
CA LYS A 233 0.79 -1.38 16.65
C LYS A 233 0.53 -0.40 15.49
N GLY A 234 -0.47 0.48 15.65
CA GLY A 234 -0.82 1.53 14.70
C GLY A 234 0.11 2.74 14.80
N HIS A 235 -0.14 3.74 13.96
CA HIS A 235 0.54 5.04 14.04
C HIS A 235 -0.40 6.09 14.64
N PHE A 236 -0.03 6.62 15.80
CA PHE A 236 -0.83 7.60 16.56
C PHE A 236 -0.47 9.03 16.18
N HIS A 237 -1.47 9.82 15.76
CA HIS A 237 -1.26 11.22 15.34
C HIS A 237 -1.64 12.20 16.45
N GLU A 238 -0.63 12.67 17.19
CA GLU A 238 -0.81 13.58 18.33
C GLU A 238 -1.38 14.94 17.96
N ASN A 239 -1.04 15.45 16.78
CA ASN A 239 -1.41 16.80 16.36
C ASN A 239 -2.76 16.85 15.64
N ALA A 240 -3.32 15.69 15.26
CA ALA A 240 -4.58 15.61 14.53
C ALA A 240 -5.77 15.29 15.46
N THR A 241 -6.96 15.68 15.02
CA THR A 241 -8.24 15.43 15.69
C THR A 241 -9.23 14.69 14.80
N LEU A 242 -9.03 14.75 13.48
CA LEU A 242 -9.88 14.14 12.45
C LEU A 242 -9.07 13.14 11.63
N CYS A 243 -9.70 12.06 11.20
CA CYS A 243 -9.14 11.08 10.29
C CYS A 243 -8.86 11.67 8.91
N SER A 244 -9.67 12.62 8.42
CA SER A 244 -9.40 13.33 7.16
C SER A 244 -8.13 14.18 7.19
N GLN A 245 -7.64 14.56 8.37
CA GLN A 245 -6.43 15.38 8.52
C GLN A 245 -5.14 14.58 8.29
N VAL A 246 -5.18 13.26 8.46
CA VAL A 246 -4.03 12.36 8.37
C VAL A 246 -4.06 11.53 7.09
N ASN A 247 -2.90 11.05 6.65
CA ASN A 247 -2.79 10.15 5.51
C ASN A 247 -2.23 8.80 5.96
N CYS A 248 -3.12 7.91 6.40
CA CYS A 248 -2.73 6.58 6.89
C CYS A 248 -2.00 5.74 5.83
N PHE A 249 -2.23 5.97 4.54
CA PHE A 249 -1.46 5.29 3.50
C PHE A 249 -0.01 5.71 3.48
N SER A 250 0.30 6.98 3.73
CA SER A 250 1.69 7.44 3.81
C SER A 250 2.45 6.71 4.92
N ASP A 251 1.79 6.47 6.07
CA ASP A 251 2.38 5.82 7.24
C ASP A 251 2.60 4.30 7.05
N ILE A 252 1.77 3.66 6.23
CA ILE A 252 1.87 2.24 5.88
C ILE A 252 2.88 2.03 4.75
N CYS A 253 2.80 2.86 3.71
CA CYS A 253 3.67 2.75 2.55
C CYS A 253 5.11 3.07 2.94
N GLY A 254 5.38 4.16 3.67
CA GLY A 254 6.71 4.44 4.21
C GLY A 254 7.82 4.52 3.15
N MET A 255 9.08 4.38 3.63
CA MET A 255 10.37 4.56 2.95
C MET A 255 10.62 5.93 2.31
N LEU A 256 9.73 6.38 1.42
CA LEU A 256 9.77 7.71 0.80
C LEU A 256 8.37 8.32 0.87
N PRO A 257 8.21 9.57 1.33
CA PRO A 257 6.90 10.22 1.34
C PRO A 257 6.35 10.37 -0.09
N PHE A 258 5.02 10.44 -0.22
CA PHE A 258 4.39 10.75 -1.50
C PHE A 258 4.70 12.18 -1.93
N LEU A 259 4.87 12.43 -3.24
CA LEU A 259 5.10 13.78 -3.78
C LEU A 259 3.93 14.72 -3.48
N TRP A 260 2.70 14.21 -3.52
CA TRP A 260 1.49 14.97 -3.25
C TRP A 260 0.60 14.24 -2.24
N ARG A 261 -0.09 15.02 -1.41
CA ARG A 261 -1.08 14.50 -0.45
C ARG A 261 -2.14 13.67 -1.18
N ASP A 262 -2.48 12.51 -0.63
CA ASP A 262 -3.46 11.56 -1.17
C ASP A 262 -3.14 11.00 -2.57
N HIS A 263 -1.93 11.19 -3.09
CA HIS A 263 -1.53 10.70 -4.42
C HIS A 263 -0.38 9.69 -4.33
N PRO A 264 -0.68 8.38 -4.21
CA PRO A 264 0.34 7.33 -4.27
C PRO A 264 1.09 7.33 -5.60
N ASP A 265 2.41 7.32 -5.52
CA ASP A 265 3.35 7.57 -6.62
C ASP A 265 4.66 6.74 -6.49
N GLN A 266 4.67 5.71 -5.62
CA GLN A 266 5.88 4.94 -5.30
C GLN A 266 6.20 3.85 -6.33
N PHE A 267 6.31 4.21 -7.61
CA PHE A 267 6.54 3.28 -8.72
C PHE A 267 7.85 2.48 -8.59
N TYR A 268 8.84 3.01 -7.86
CA TYR A 268 10.11 2.33 -7.58
C TYR A 268 9.93 0.95 -6.91
N ARG A 269 8.78 0.68 -6.27
CA ARG A 269 8.47 -0.62 -5.64
C ARG A 269 8.47 -1.77 -6.62
N MET A 270 8.16 -1.52 -7.89
CA MET A 270 8.24 -2.52 -8.96
C MET A 270 9.66 -3.07 -9.13
N PHE A 271 10.66 -2.22 -8.88
CA PHE A 271 12.06 -2.59 -8.96
C PHE A 271 12.61 -3.10 -7.62
N LEU A 272 12.33 -2.38 -6.51
CA LEU A 272 12.87 -2.74 -5.20
C LEU A 272 12.36 -4.07 -4.65
N SER A 273 11.11 -4.43 -4.96
CA SER A 273 10.55 -5.72 -4.57
C SER A 273 11.36 -6.92 -5.07
N LEU A 274 12.11 -6.79 -6.18
CA LEU A 274 12.99 -7.85 -6.70
C LEU A 274 14.17 -8.17 -5.76
N PHE A 275 14.50 -7.27 -4.84
CA PHE A 275 15.61 -7.43 -3.89
C PHE A 275 15.13 -7.75 -2.47
N LEU A 276 13.86 -7.48 -2.17
CA LEU A 276 13.24 -7.78 -0.88
C LEU A 276 12.85 -9.25 -0.80
N HIS A 277 12.83 -9.78 0.42
CA HIS A 277 12.43 -11.16 0.70
C HIS A 277 11.49 -11.19 1.89
N ALA A 278 10.56 -12.15 1.88
CA ALA A 278 9.58 -12.27 2.95
C ALA A 278 10.20 -12.75 4.27
N GLY A 279 11.32 -13.46 4.22
CA GLY A 279 12.03 -13.95 5.39
C GLY A 279 13.27 -14.77 5.02
N ILE A 280 13.90 -15.38 6.03
CA ILE A 280 15.17 -16.12 5.90
C ILE A 280 15.00 -17.32 4.96
N ILE A 281 13.93 -18.10 5.14
CA ILE A 281 13.69 -19.31 4.33
C ILE A 281 13.44 -18.93 2.87
N HIS A 282 12.64 -17.89 2.64
CA HIS A 282 12.38 -17.37 1.29
C HIS A 282 13.68 -16.90 0.65
N CYS A 283 14.51 -16.12 1.35
CA CYS A 283 15.79 -15.66 0.83
C CYS A 283 16.73 -16.83 0.50
N ALA A 284 16.87 -17.81 1.39
CA ALA A 284 17.73 -18.97 1.15
C ALA A 284 17.29 -19.79 -0.09
N PHE A 285 15.98 -20.03 -0.23
CA PHE A 285 15.41 -20.71 -1.40
C PHE A 285 15.63 -19.92 -2.69
N THR A 286 15.38 -18.61 -2.66
CA THR A 286 15.63 -17.72 -3.80
C THR A 286 17.09 -17.77 -4.21
N VAL A 287 18.03 -17.64 -3.26
CA VAL A 287 19.47 -17.68 -3.55
C VAL A 287 19.87 -19.04 -4.15
N PHE A 288 19.33 -20.15 -3.64
CA PHE A 288 19.58 -21.47 -4.21
C PHE A 288 19.14 -21.54 -5.69
N VAL A 289 17.88 -21.16 -5.98
CA VAL A 289 17.35 -21.14 -7.35
C VAL A 289 18.15 -20.19 -8.23
N GLN A 290 18.50 -19.02 -7.72
CA GLN A 290 19.25 -17.99 -8.43
C GLN A 290 20.64 -18.50 -8.84
N MET A 291 21.38 -19.10 -7.91
CA MET A 291 22.70 -19.66 -8.21
C MET A 291 22.61 -20.85 -9.16
N TRP A 292 21.58 -21.68 -9.05
CA TRP A 292 21.38 -22.82 -9.95
C TRP A 292 21.05 -22.39 -11.39
N LEU A 293 20.20 -21.39 -11.58
CA LEU A 293 19.73 -20.97 -12.90
C LEU A 293 20.66 -19.96 -13.60
N MET A 294 21.28 -19.05 -12.84
CA MET A 294 21.91 -17.86 -13.42
C MET A 294 23.40 -18.01 -13.68
N LEU A 295 24.14 -18.85 -12.94
CA LEU A 295 25.59 -18.93 -13.07
C LEU A 295 26.01 -19.34 -14.49
N ASP A 296 25.52 -20.49 -14.96
CA ASP A 296 25.88 -21.03 -16.27
C ASP A 296 25.35 -20.15 -17.40
N LEU A 297 24.13 -19.63 -17.24
CA LEU A 297 23.51 -18.78 -18.24
C LEU A 297 24.24 -17.42 -18.36
N GLU A 298 24.66 -16.81 -17.24
CA GLU A 298 25.41 -15.56 -17.27
C GLU A 298 26.78 -15.73 -17.93
N MET A 299 27.44 -16.87 -17.70
CA MET A 299 28.71 -17.18 -18.38
C MET A 299 28.55 -17.29 -19.90
N LEU A 300 27.36 -17.70 -20.38
CA LEU A 300 27.05 -17.82 -21.80
C LEU A 300 26.68 -16.48 -22.44
N ILE A 301 25.80 -15.69 -21.80
CA ILE A 301 25.21 -14.48 -22.41
C ILE A 301 25.95 -13.18 -22.03
N GLY A 302 26.69 -13.20 -20.92
CA GLY A 302 27.35 -12.07 -20.29
C GLY A 302 26.45 -11.29 -19.32
N TRP A 303 27.07 -10.68 -18.31
CA TRP A 303 26.40 -9.99 -17.20
C TRP A 303 25.39 -8.91 -17.62
N LYS A 304 25.67 -8.14 -18.68
CA LYS A 304 24.77 -7.06 -19.15
C LYS A 304 23.43 -7.62 -19.62
N ARG A 305 23.45 -8.72 -20.37
CA ARG A 305 22.24 -9.35 -20.90
C ARG A 305 21.49 -10.06 -19.79
N MET A 306 22.20 -10.69 -18.86
CA MET A 306 21.60 -11.26 -17.66
C MET A 306 20.87 -10.18 -16.84
N ALA A 307 21.47 -9.01 -16.65
CA ALA A 307 20.84 -7.90 -15.95
C ALA A 307 19.57 -7.40 -16.64
N ILE A 308 19.60 -7.23 -17.97
CA ILE A 308 18.43 -6.82 -18.76
C ILE A 308 17.31 -7.87 -18.67
N LEU A 309 17.67 -9.16 -18.78
CA LEU A 309 16.72 -10.26 -18.67
C LEU A 309 16.08 -10.29 -17.29
N TYR A 310 16.89 -10.31 -16.23
CA TYR A 310 16.44 -10.39 -14.85
C TYR A 310 15.56 -9.19 -14.45
N ILE A 311 16.04 -7.96 -14.67
CA ILE A 311 15.32 -6.75 -14.26
C ILE A 311 14.09 -6.54 -15.15
N GLY A 312 14.26 -6.73 -16.47
CA GLY A 312 13.18 -6.55 -17.43
C GLY A 312 12.03 -7.53 -17.20
N SER A 313 12.29 -8.83 -17.10
CA SER A 313 11.20 -9.79 -16.85
C SER A 313 10.58 -9.62 -15.46
N GLY A 314 11.38 -9.28 -14.44
CA GLY A 314 10.91 -9.00 -13.08
C GLY A 314 9.94 -7.82 -13.01
N ILE A 315 10.31 -6.67 -13.60
CA ILE A 315 9.43 -5.49 -13.66
C ILE A 315 8.17 -5.82 -14.45
N GLY A 316 8.27 -6.50 -15.60
CA GLY A 316 7.11 -6.90 -16.39
C GLY A 316 6.14 -7.79 -15.62
N GLY A 317 6.66 -8.74 -14.83
CA GLY A 317 5.88 -9.57 -13.92
C GLY A 317 5.17 -8.75 -12.83
N ASN A 318 5.94 -7.94 -12.09
CA ASN A 318 5.40 -7.07 -11.03
C ASN A 318 4.36 -6.08 -11.57
N PHE A 319 4.53 -5.63 -12.82
CA PHE A 319 3.61 -4.70 -13.44
C PHE A 319 2.24 -5.31 -13.69
N ALA A 320 2.22 -6.52 -14.25
CA ALA A 320 0.98 -7.27 -14.42
C ALA A 320 0.34 -7.61 -13.07
N SER A 321 1.15 -8.07 -12.12
CA SER A 321 0.72 -8.38 -10.77
C SER A 321 -0.03 -7.23 -10.08
N ALA A 322 0.51 -6.00 -10.15
CA ALA A 322 -0.11 -4.82 -9.56
C ALA A 322 -1.49 -4.51 -10.15
N ILE A 323 -1.78 -4.97 -11.37
CA ILE A 323 -3.06 -4.77 -12.04
C ILE A 323 -4.06 -5.88 -11.67
N PHE A 324 -3.63 -7.14 -11.69
CA PHE A 324 -4.52 -8.29 -11.46
C PHE A 324 -4.79 -8.57 -9.98
N VAL A 325 -3.81 -8.31 -9.11
CA VAL A 325 -3.91 -8.56 -7.65
C VAL A 325 -3.37 -7.35 -6.86
N PRO A 326 -4.05 -6.18 -6.93
CA PRO A 326 -3.52 -4.93 -6.42
C PRO A 326 -3.30 -4.92 -4.90
N TYR A 327 -4.13 -5.64 -4.15
CA TYR A 327 -4.12 -5.65 -2.67
C TYR A 327 -3.23 -6.73 -2.06
N SER A 328 -2.46 -7.47 -2.87
CA SER A 328 -1.50 -8.47 -2.37
C SER A 328 -0.09 -7.89 -2.37
N PRO A 329 0.56 -7.77 -1.20
CA PRO A 329 1.95 -7.36 -1.13
C PRO A 329 2.87 -8.50 -1.55
N GLU A 330 3.86 -8.21 -2.39
CA GLU A 330 4.80 -9.22 -2.89
C GLU A 330 6.24 -8.74 -2.85
N VAL A 331 7.13 -9.71 -2.69
CA VAL A 331 8.57 -9.55 -2.58
C VAL A 331 9.26 -10.72 -3.23
N GLY A 332 10.49 -10.51 -3.67
CA GLY A 332 11.33 -11.53 -4.25
C GLY A 332 11.37 -11.44 -5.78
N PRO A 333 12.41 -12.01 -6.39
CA PRO A 333 12.64 -11.94 -7.83
C PRO A 333 11.96 -13.08 -8.60
N SER A 334 10.84 -13.61 -8.10
CA SER A 334 10.28 -14.84 -8.65
C SER A 334 9.87 -14.67 -10.13
N GLY A 335 9.32 -13.52 -10.52
CA GLY A 335 9.08 -13.16 -11.92
C GLY A 335 10.36 -13.11 -12.77
N SER A 336 11.48 -12.65 -12.20
CA SER A 336 12.79 -12.68 -12.84
C SER A 336 13.27 -14.10 -13.08
N HIS A 337 13.14 -14.98 -12.08
CA HIS A 337 13.50 -16.40 -12.17
C HIS A 337 12.71 -17.13 -13.26
N LEU A 338 11.40 -16.90 -13.35
CA LEU A 338 10.59 -17.49 -14.42
C LEU A 338 10.94 -16.93 -15.80
N GLY A 339 11.31 -15.66 -15.89
CA GLY A 339 11.82 -15.08 -17.13
C GLY A 339 13.14 -15.69 -17.58
N ILE A 340 14.02 -16.04 -16.64
CA ILE A 340 15.27 -16.76 -16.90
C ILE A 340 15.00 -18.21 -17.29
N MET A 341 14.04 -18.88 -16.65
CA MET A 341 13.58 -20.20 -17.07
C MET A 341 13.03 -20.20 -18.49
N ALA A 342 12.34 -19.14 -18.92
CA ALA A 342 11.89 -18.99 -20.30
C ALA A 342 13.08 -18.97 -21.28
N ALA A 343 14.20 -18.35 -20.91
CA ALA A 343 15.41 -18.34 -21.71
C ALA A 343 16.00 -19.75 -21.88
N LEU A 344 16.04 -20.52 -20.78
CA LEU A 344 16.53 -21.91 -20.79
C LEU A 344 15.64 -22.84 -21.61
N VAL A 345 14.32 -22.63 -21.60
CA VAL A 345 13.36 -23.42 -22.38
C VAL A 345 13.57 -23.26 -23.89
N VAL A 346 13.99 -22.08 -24.36
CA VAL A 346 14.22 -21.81 -25.79
C VAL A 346 15.49 -22.50 -26.32
N ASP A 347 16.49 -22.71 -25.47
CA ASP A 347 17.83 -23.17 -25.88
C ASP A 347 17.98 -24.71 -25.88
N LEU A 348 17.00 -25.44 -25.36
CA LEU A 348 17.18 -26.86 -25.04
C LEU A 348 16.62 -27.85 -26.06
N PRO A 349 17.30 -29.00 -26.29
CA PRO A 349 16.76 -30.10 -27.07
C PRO A 349 15.52 -30.71 -26.39
N ARG A 350 14.58 -31.23 -27.21
CA ARG A 350 13.26 -31.75 -26.76
C ARG A 350 13.28 -32.69 -25.55
N ARG A 351 14.37 -33.44 -25.33
CA ARG A 351 14.50 -34.39 -24.21
C ARG A 351 14.71 -33.71 -22.86
N GLU A 352 15.45 -32.61 -22.82
CA GLU A 352 15.69 -31.84 -21.58
C GLU A 352 14.60 -30.81 -21.31
N LEU A 353 13.77 -30.52 -22.32
CA LEU A 353 12.59 -29.65 -22.21
C LEU A 353 11.61 -30.14 -21.12
N MET A 354 11.37 -31.46 -21.02
CA MET A 354 10.45 -32.01 -20.02
C MET A 354 10.87 -31.69 -18.58
N LYS A 355 12.16 -31.77 -18.25
CA LYS A 355 12.67 -31.47 -16.90
C LYS A 355 12.52 -29.99 -16.56
N HIS A 356 12.75 -29.11 -17.52
CA HIS A 356 12.59 -27.66 -17.34
C HIS A 356 11.12 -27.26 -17.26
N MET A 357 10.23 -27.90 -18.04
CA MET A 357 8.79 -27.71 -17.91
C MET A 357 8.26 -28.19 -16.56
N LEU A 358 8.79 -29.31 -16.02
CA LEU A 358 8.48 -29.74 -14.65
C LEU A 358 8.96 -28.70 -13.63
N THR A 359 10.14 -28.13 -13.83
CA THR A 359 10.66 -27.06 -12.95
C THR A 359 9.77 -25.83 -12.99
N VAL A 360 9.35 -25.39 -14.19
CA VAL A 360 8.39 -24.27 -14.35
C VAL A 360 7.09 -24.59 -13.62
N PHE A 361 6.55 -25.80 -13.79
CA PHE A 361 5.34 -26.23 -13.10
C PHE A 361 5.49 -26.18 -11.56
N VAL A 362 6.61 -26.69 -11.03
CA VAL A 362 6.91 -26.62 -9.59
C VAL A 362 7.00 -25.16 -9.12
N LEU A 363 7.64 -24.26 -9.88
CA LEU A 363 7.70 -22.85 -9.52
C LEU A 363 6.31 -22.20 -9.52
N PHE A 364 5.42 -22.55 -10.46
CA PHE A 364 4.02 -22.10 -10.40
C PHE A 364 3.26 -22.67 -9.20
N LEU A 365 3.53 -23.91 -8.77
CA LEU A 365 2.98 -24.45 -7.52
C LEU A 365 3.46 -23.67 -6.30
N THR A 366 4.73 -23.22 -6.29
CA THR A 366 5.24 -22.37 -5.19
C THR A 366 4.56 -21.01 -5.14
N GLY A 367 4.04 -20.51 -6.27
CA GLY A 367 3.24 -19.29 -6.31
C GLY A 367 1.83 -19.42 -5.75
N LEU A 368 1.47 -20.57 -5.19
CA LEU A 368 0.31 -20.72 -4.30
C LEU A 368 0.62 -20.36 -2.84
N LEU A 369 1.90 -20.13 -2.50
CA LEU A 369 2.32 -19.72 -1.17
C LEU A 369 2.22 -18.19 -1.02
N PRO A 370 1.87 -17.67 0.17
CA PRO A 370 1.81 -16.23 0.38
C PRO A 370 3.15 -15.55 0.10
N TRP A 371 3.09 -14.31 -0.41
CA TRP A 371 4.21 -13.49 -0.91
C TRP A 371 4.76 -13.84 -2.29
N ILE A 372 4.41 -15.01 -2.83
CA ILE A 372 4.81 -15.43 -4.17
C ILE A 372 3.58 -15.30 -5.09
N ASP A 373 3.80 -14.80 -6.30
CA ASP A 373 2.72 -14.45 -7.21
C ASP A 373 2.83 -15.10 -8.57
N ASN A 374 1.76 -15.80 -8.93
CA ASN A 374 1.65 -16.50 -10.19
C ASN A 374 1.37 -15.57 -11.37
N TRP A 375 0.79 -14.39 -11.16
CA TRP A 375 0.70 -13.36 -12.22
C TRP A 375 2.09 -12.82 -12.57
N ALA A 376 2.92 -12.53 -11.56
CA ALA A 376 4.32 -12.18 -11.76
C ALA A 376 5.11 -13.32 -12.42
N HIS A 377 4.86 -14.59 -12.07
CA HIS A 377 5.45 -15.74 -12.76
C HIS A 377 5.07 -15.81 -14.24
N LEU A 378 3.78 -15.70 -14.55
CA LEU A 378 3.25 -15.81 -15.91
C LEU A 378 3.80 -14.69 -16.80
N PHE A 379 3.66 -13.45 -16.38
CA PHE A 379 4.15 -12.32 -17.16
C PHE A 379 5.68 -12.23 -17.15
N GLY A 380 6.34 -12.62 -16.06
CA GLY A 380 7.79 -12.78 -16.01
C GLY A 380 8.29 -13.78 -17.06
N PHE A 381 7.63 -14.94 -17.19
CA PHE A 381 7.94 -15.92 -18.24
C PHE A 381 7.73 -15.34 -19.65
N ILE A 382 6.60 -14.66 -19.90
CA ILE A 382 6.29 -14.06 -21.20
C ILE A 382 7.33 -12.99 -21.58
N PHE A 383 7.60 -12.03 -20.68
CA PHE A 383 8.60 -10.99 -20.93
C PHE A 383 10.01 -11.57 -21.04
N GLY A 384 10.35 -12.57 -20.22
CA GLY A 384 11.62 -13.28 -20.32
C GLY A 384 11.83 -13.95 -21.67
N LEU A 385 10.80 -14.62 -22.21
CA LEU A 385 10.82 -15.20 -23.54
C LEU A 385 11.10 -14.15 -24.63
N LEU A 386 10.37 -13.02 -24.59
CA LEU A 386 10.54 -11.95 -25.56
C LEU A 386 11.92 -11.29 -25.47
N ILE A 387 12.38 -10.98 -24.26
CA ILE A 387 13.70 -10.39 -24.01
C ILE A 387 14.81 -11.34 -24.45
N THR A 388 14.65 -12.65 -24.24
CA THR A 388 15.60 -13.67 -24.70
C THR A 388 15.74 -13.63 -26.22
N ILE A 389 14.64 -13.64 -26.97
CA ILE A 389 14.66 -13.57 -28.44
C ILE A 389 15.37 -12.31 -28.94
N VAL A 390 15.19 -11.18 -28.24
CA VAL A 390 15.82 -9.90 -28.59
C VAL A 390 17.32 -9.88 -28.26
N THR A 391 17.72 -10.41 -27.11
CA THR A 391 19.06 -10.21 -26.55
C THR A 391 20.05 -11.33 -26.85
N PHE A 392 19.60 -12.56 -27.10
CA PHE A 392 20.47 -13.73 -27.21
C PHE A 392 21.02 -13.85 -28.64
N PRO A 393 22.35 -13.76 -28.83
CA PRO A 393 22.92 -13.64 -30.16
C PRO A 393 23.07 -14.96 -30.92
N TYR A 394 22.83 -16.11 -30.29
CA TYR A 394 23.12 -17.45 -30.84
C TYR A 394 21.86 -18.27 -31.16
N LEU A 395 20.67 -17.75 -30.86
CA LEU A 395 19.41 -18.38 -31.26
C LEU A 395 19.25 -18.29 -32.79
N ASP A 396 19.69 -19.33 -33.49
CA ASP A 396 19.56 -19.48 -34.93
C ASP A 396 18.30 -20.27 -35.26
N PHE A 397 17.27 -19.60 -35.80
CA PHE A 397 16.03 -20.23 -36.27
C PHE A 397 16.29 -20.98 -37.58
N LYS A 398 16.94 -22.14 -37.51
CA LYS A 398 17.10 -23.04 -38.67
C LYS A 398 15.76 -23.71 -39.00
N SER A 399 15.25 -23.46 -40.20
CA SER A 399 14.23 -24.34 -40.79
C SER A 399 14.84 -25.72 -41.05
N HIS A 400 14.07 -26.77 -40.77
CA HIS A 400 14.42 -28.16 -41.06
C HIS A 400 14.44 -28.49 -42.57
N GLU A 401 14.11 -27.52 -43.43
CA GLU A 401 14.15 -27.68 -44.88
C GLU A 401 15.52 -27.29 -45.45
N LYS A 402 16.06 -28.19 -46.30
CA LYS A 402 17.34 -28.00 -46.99
C LYS A 402 17.31 -26.69 -47.80
N PRO A 403 18.26 -25.75 -47.58
CA PRO A 403 18.29 -24.51 -48.35
C PRO A 403 18.70 -24.81 -49.80
N LYS A 404 17.76 -24.68 -50.74
CA LYS A 404 18.08 -24.55 -52.17
C LYS A 404 18.52 -23.11 -52.42
N PHE A 405 19.80 -22.93 -52.75
CA PHE A 405 20.44 -21.75 -53.37
C PHE A 405 20.23 -20.37 -52.67
N GLY A 406 21.33 -19.77 -52.22
CA GLY A 406 21.38 -18.34 -51.84
C GLY A 406 21.15 -18.04 -50.35
N CYS A 407 22.25 -17.97 -49.59
CA CYS A 407 22.26 -17.70 -48.16
C CYS A 407 21.91 -16.22 -47.84
N ARG A 408 20.62 -15.85 -47.87
CA ARG A 408 20.09 -14.55 -47.40
C ARG A 408 18.85 -14.65 -46.49
N SER A 409 18.21 -15.81 -46.40
CA SER A 409 16.93 -15.98 -45.69
C SER A 409 17.06 -16.24 -44.17
N SER A 410 18.17 -16.81 -43.69
CA SER A 410 18.35 -17.10 -42.25
C SER A 410 18.53 -15.83 -41.41
N LEU A 411 19.37 -14.90 -41.87
CA LEU A 411 19.61 -13.62 -41.20
C LEU A 411 18.36 -12.72 -41.22
N SER A 412 17.62 -12.72 -42.34
CA SER A 412 16.34 -12.00 -42.46
C SER A 412 15.27 -12.55 -41.50
N ARG A 413 15.15 -13.87 -41.35
CA ARG A 413 14.22 -14.50 -40.39
C ARG A 413 14.54 -14.17 -38.95
N ARG A 414 15.82 -14.15 -38.57
CA ARG A 414 16.25 -13.75 -37.23
C ARG A 414 15.98 -12.28 -36.95
N HIS A 415 16.31 -11.38 -37.88
CA HIS A 415 16.00 -9.96 -37.72
C HIS A 415 14.48 -9.73 -37.64
N LEU A 416 13.68 -10.44 -38.44
CA LEU A 416 12.22 -10.40 -38.33
C LEU A 416 11.74 -10.87 -36.95
N ALA A 417 12.24 -11.99 -36.43
CA ALA A 417 11.88 -12.47 -35.10
C ALA A 417 12.24 -11.47 -33.98
N ILE A 418 13.43 -10.85 -34.06
CA ILE A 418 13.84 -9.80 -33.11
C ILE A 418 12.91 -8.59 -33.18
N VAL A 419 12.62 -8.09 -34.39
CA VAL A 419 11.72 -6.94 -34.58
C VAL A 419 10.32 -7.26 -34.07
N MET A 420 9.77 -8.43 -34.40
CA MET A 420 8.45 -8.87 -33.92
C MET A 420 8.41 -9.02 -32.39
N ALA A 421 9.43 -9.65 -31.79
CA ALA A 421 9.52 -9.79 -30.35
C ALA A 421 9.66 -8.43 -29.64
N LEU A 422 10.43 -7.50 -30.22
CA LEU A 422 10.57 -6.15 -29.70
C LEU A 422 9.24 -5.37 -29.77
N ILE A 423 8.56 -5.42 -30.91
CA ILE A 423 7.23 -4.79 -31.09
C ILE A 423 6.24 -5.37 -30.08
N LEU A 424 6.20 -6.70 -29.94
CA LEU A 424 5.30 -7.36 -29.00
C LEU A 424 5.64 -7.01 -27.54
N CYS A 425 6.92 -6.96 -27.19
CA CYS A 425 7.37 -6.57 -25.85
C CYS A 425 6.94 -5.13 -25.52
N VAL A 426 7.20 -4.18 -26.42
CA VAL A 426 6.79 -2.78 -26.28
C VAL A 426 5.27 -2.65 -26.24
N PHE A 427 4.54 -3.37 -27.08
CA PHE A 427 3.08 -3.41 -27.08
C PHE A 427 2.52 -3.91 -25.74
N LEU A 428 3.04 -5.02 -25.19
CA LEU A 428 2.60 -5.56 -23.91
C LEU A 428 2.90 -4.58 -22.76
N TYR A 429 4.10 -4.00 -22.70
CA TYR A 429 4.41 -2.96 -21.72
C TYR A 429 3.51 -1.74 -21.84
N SER A 430 3.17 -1.34 -23.07
CA SER A 430 2.32 -0.19 -23.34
C SER A 430 0.86 -0.46 -22.92
N ILE A 431 0.35 -1.68 -23.16
CA ILE A 431 -0.98 -2.10 -22.67
C ILE A 431 -0.99 -2.12 -21.15
N LEU A 432 -0.02 -2.77 -20.50
CA LEU A 432 0.05 -2.80 -19.04
C LEU A 432 0.17 -1.39 -18.47
N GLY A 433 0.97 -0.51 -19.10
CA GLY A 433 1.06 0.90 -18.76
C GLY A 433 -0.28 1.63 -18.91
N TYR A 434 -0.98 1.44 -20.02
CA TYR A 434 -2.30 2.00 -20.23
C TYR A 434 -3.29 1.56 -19.13
N LEU A 435 -3.38 0.25 -18.86
CA LEU A 435 -4.24 -0.30 -17.81
C LEU A 435 -3.86 0.24 -16.42
N TYR A 436 -2.57 0.39 -16.16
CA TYR A 436 -2.05 0.90 -14.91
C TYR A 436 -2.42 2.38 -14.69
N TYR A 437 -2.08 3.26 -15.64
CA TYR A 437 -2.26 4.70 -15.54
C TYR A 437 -3.72 5.12 -15.66
N HIS A 438 -4.52 4.44 -16.49
CA HIS A 438 -5.97 4.70 -16.59
C HIS A 438 -6.78 4.01 -15.49
N ARG A 439 -6.13 3.35 -14.52
CA ARG A 439 -6.76 2.76 -13.33
C ARG A 439 -7.91 1.83 -13.68
N VAL A 440 -7.70 1.02 -14.72
CA VAL A 440 -8.72 0.08 -15.20
C VAL A 440 -8.90 -1.02 -14.15
N GLU A 441 -10.10 -1.10 -13.57
CA GLU A 441 -10.45 -2.14 -12.62
C GLU A 441 -10.66 -3.47 -13.35
N VAL A 442 -9.71 -4.40 -13.20
CA VAL A 442 -9.86 -5.75 -13.72
C VAL A 442 -10.71 -6.56 -12.74
N LYS A 443 -12.03 -6.59 -12.97
CA LYS A 443 -12.96 -7.41 -12.18
C LYS A 443 -12.79 -8.88 -12.55
N CYS A 444 -11.91 -9.54 -11.82
CA CYS A 444 -11.58 -10.94 -12.05
C CYS A 444 -11.76 -11.74 -10.75
N PRO A 445 -12.93 -12.37 -10.54
CA PRO A 445 -13.20 -13.16 -9.33
C PRO A 445 -12.24 -14.34 -9.14
N TRP A 446 -11.63 -14.84 -10.22
CA TRP A 446 -10.72 -15.98 -10.18
C TRP A 446 -9.24 -15.63 -10.09
N CYS A 447 -8.86 -14.36 -10.32
CA CYS A 447 -7.45 -13.96 -10.36
C CYS A 447 -6.75 -14.16 -9.02
N GLN A 448 -7.48 -14.07 -7.91
CA GLN A 448 -6.95 -14.35 -6.58
C GLN A 448 -6.68 -15.83 -6.35
N TYR A 449 -7.51 -16.73 -6.90
CA TYR A 449 -7.30 -18.18 -6.77
C TYR A 449 -6.10 -18.69 -7.57
N PHE A 450 -5.63 -17.91 -8.55
CA PHE A 450 -4.39 -18.22 -9.25
C PHE A 450 -3.17 -18.09 -8.34
N ASN A 451 -3.22 -17.21 -7.34
CA ASN A 451 -2.12 -16.99 -6.39
C ASN A 451 -2.26 -17.76 -5.10
N CYS A 452 -3.47 -18.20 -4.74
CA CYS A 452 -3.65 -18.92 -3.50
C CYS A 452 -4.95 -19.71 -3.49
N ILE A 453 -4.87 -20.94 -3.00
CA ILE A 453 -6.03 -21.80 -2.76
C ILE A 453 -6.02 -22.18 -1.27
N ASN A 454 -7.12 -21.87 -0.58
CA ASN A 454 -7.30 -22.30 0.80
C ASN A 454 -7.55 -23.82 0.81
N ILE A 455 -6.52 -24.61 1.08
CA ILE A 455 -6.64 -26.07 1.18
C ILE A 455 -6.69 -26.46 2.66
N LYS A 456 -7.88 -26.38 3.25
CA LYS A 456 -8.15 -26.71 4.67
C LYS A 456 -7.56 -28.04 5.12
N TYR A 457 -7.53 -29.04 4.26
CA TYR A 457 -6.99 -30.38 4.56
C TYR A 457 -5.47 -30.41 4.72
N ILE A 458 -4.74 -29.51 4.04
CA ILE A 458 -3.27 -29.47 4.05
C ILE A 458 -2.77 -28.46 5.10
N THR A 459 -3.43 -27.31 5.20
CA THR A 459 -2.97 -26.19 6.05
C THR A 459 -3.68 -26.14 7.40
N GLY A 460 -4.78 -26.85 7.59
CA GLY A 460 -5.60 -26.82 8.80
C GLY A 460 -6.40 -25.52 9.01
N SER A 461 -6.25 -24.52 8.12
CA SER A 461 -6.86 -23.19 8.27
C SER A 461 -7.57 -22.73 6.99
N ASP A 462 -8.70 -22.04 7.15
CA ASP A 462 -9.42 -21.37 6.05
C ASP A 462 -8.83 -19.98 5.74
N HIS A 463 -7.77 -19.56 6.45
CA HIS A 463 -7.21 -18.21 6.45
C HIS A 463 -5.84 -18.09 5.77
N PHE A 464 -5.35 -19.16 5.15
CA PHE A 464 -4.02 -19.22 4.53
C PHE A 464 -3.86 -18.16 3.42
N CYS A 465 -4.91 -17.92 2.64
CA CYS A 465 -4.94 -16.94 1.56
C CYS A 465 -5.35 -15.54 1.99
N ASP A 466 -5.68 -15.29 3.25
CA ASP A 466 -6.25 -13.99 3.62
C ASP A 466 -5.24 -12.84 3.58
N ASN A 467 -3.96 -13.19 3.51
CA ASN A 467 -2.85 -12.29 3.28
C ASN A 467 -2.91 -11.63 1.88
N THR A 468 -3.82 -12.09 1.00
CA THR A 468 -3.99 -11.61 -0.40
C THR A 468 -5.10 -10.56 -0.57
N GLY A 469 -5.55 -9.91 0.51
CA GLY A 469 -6.52 -8.81 0.44
C GLY A 469 -7.96 -9.24 0.18
N GLN A 470 -8.32 -10.51 0.43
CA GLN A 470 -9.69 -10.98 0.28
C GLN A 470 -10.59 -10.28 1.31
N LYS A 471 -11.67 -9.61 0.86
CA LYS A 471 -12.80 -9.01 1.64
C LYS A 471 -12.54 -7.78 2.55
N LEU A 472 -12.36 -6.60 1.98
CA LEU A 472 -12.28 -5.31 2.71
C LEU A 472 -13.46 -4.91 3.64
N SER A 473 -14.55 -5.69 3.75
CA SER A 473 -15.76 -5.26 4.49
C SER A 473 -16.18 -6.13 5.68
N GLN A 474 -15.44 -7.20 6.02
CA GLN A 474 -15.88 -8.16 7.06
C GLN A 474 -14.83 -8.50 8.12
N TRP A 475 -13.64 -7.90 8.10
CA TRP A 475 -12.51 -8.36 8.93
C TRP A 475 -12.49 -7.89 10.39
N LEU A 476 -13.52 -7.23 10.88
CA LEU A 476 -13.64 -6.91 12.30
C LEU A 476 -15.07 -7.17 12.78
N PRO A 477 -15.29 -8.00 13.81
CA PRO A 477 -16.36 -7.70 14.74
C PRO A 477 -15.97 -6.37 15.43
N ILE A 478 -16.84 -5.36 15.31
CA ILE A 478 -16.76 -4.13 16.10
C ILE A 478 -17.25 -4.43 17.51
#